data_AF-A0A7R9HEC8-F1
#
_entry.id   AF-A0A7R9HEC8-F1
#
_cell.length_a   1.000
_cell.length_b   1.000
_cell.length_c   1.000
_cell.angle_alpha   90.00
_cell.angle_beta   90.00
_cell.angle_gamma   90.00
#
_symmetry.space_group_name_H-M   'P 1'
#
loop_
_entity.id
_entity.type
_entity.pdbx_description
1 polymer ?
#
loop_
_entity_poly.entity_id
_entity_poly.type
_entity_poly.pdbx_seq_one_letter_code
_entity_poly.pdbx_strand_id
1 'polypeptide(L)'
;MHKKMCFYQPRKDELVKYRIIVCTLISSGRLVPEPSEDDEVYHKNYPFTHIFVDECGQAQEPESLVPVAGILEPPCARNPGGGQLVLAGDPLQLGPVCNSMRAQQWLGGFNLCIV
;
A
#
# COMPACT_ATOMS: atom_id res chain seq x y z
N MET A 1 -35.71 -16.28 -1.83
CA MET A 1 -34.56 -16.25 -0.89
C MET A 1 -33.61 -15.14 -1.32
N HIS A 2 -33.48 -14.08 -0.53
CA HIS A 2 -32.55 -12.98 -0.81
C HIS A 2 -31.12 -13.46 -0.53
N LYS A 3 -30.29 -13.60 -1.56
CA LYS A 3 -28.84 -13.78 -1.39
C LYS A 3 -28.34 -12.50 -0.69
N LYS A 4 -28.00 -12.59 0.60
CA LYS A 4 -27.20 -11.51 1.23
C LYS A 4 -25.95 -11.38 0.38
N MET A 5 -25.77 -10.26 -0.31
CA MET A 5 -24.48 -9.87 -0.88
C MET A 5 -23.57 -9.61 0.31
N CYS A 6 -22.94 -10.67 0.83
CA CYS A 6 -21.86 -10.54 1.77
C CYS A 6 -20.65 -9.98 1.03
N PHE A 7 -19.93 -9.08 1.69
CA PHE A 7 -18.63 -8.62 1.19
C PHE A 7 -17.73 -9.84 0.96
N TYR A 8 -17.36 -10.07 -0.30
CA TYR A 8 -16.47 -11.15 -0.71
C TYR A 8 -15.15 -10.54 -1.14
N GLN A 9 -14.08 -10.92 -0.44
CA GLN A 9 -12.73 -10.53 -0.78
C GLN A 9 -11.92 -11.78 -1.13
N PRO A 10 -11.33 -11.86 -2.35
CA PRO A 10 -10.55 -13.02 -2.78
C PRO A 10 -9.33 -13.27 -1.87
N ARG A 11 -8.84 -14.51 -1.88
CA ARG A 11 -7.59 -14.86 -1.17
C ARG A 11 -6.38 -14.27 -1.88
N LYS A 12 -5.29 -14.03 -1.13
CA LYS A 12 -4.01 -13.52 -1.67
C LYS A 12 -3.53 -14.37 -2.85
N ASP A 13 -3.58 -15.69 -2.73
CA ASP A 13 -3.14 -16.64 -3.77
C ASP A 13 -3.94 -16.53 -5.08
N GLU A 14 -5.17 -16.04 -5.01
CA GLU A 14 -5.99 -15.77 -6.20
C GLU A 14 -5.63 -14.41 -6.82
N LEU A 15 -5.31 -13.44 -5.97
CA LEU A 15 -4.95 -12.09 -6.36
C LEU A 15 -3.57 -12.02 -7.02
N VAL A 16 -2.56 -12.73 -6.50
CA VAL A 16 -1.19 -12.74 -7.06
C VAL A 16 -1.09 -13.33 -8.47
N LYS A 17 -2.16 -13.94 -8.98
CA LYS A 17 -2.23 -14.42 -10.38
C LYS A 17 -2.43 -13.28 -11.38
N TYR A 18 -2.92 -12.13 -10.92
CA TYR A 18 -3.14 -10.97 -11.77
C TYR A 18 -1.88 -10.12 -11.88
N ARG A 19 -1.64 -9.58 -13.07
CA ARG A 19 -0.50 -8.69 -13.34
C ARG A 19 -0.68 -7.30 -12.73
N ILE A 20 -1.93 -6.86 -12.59
CA ILE A 20 -2.30 -5.55 -12.07
C ILE A 20 -3.42 -5.77 -11.06
N ILE A 21 -3.26 -5.19 -9.87
CA ILE A 21 -4.26 -5.20 -8.81
C ILE A 21 -4.52 -3.76 -8.42
N VAL A 22 -5.80 -3.38 -8.41
CA VAL A 22 -6.24 -2.06 -7.93
C VAL A 22 -6.94 -2.26 -6.60
N CYS A 23 -6.48 -1.54 -5.57
CA CYS A 23 -7.07 -1.59 -4.23
C CYS A 23 -6.79 -0.29 -3.48
N THR A 24 -7.51 -0.05 -2.39
CA THR A 24 -7.22 1.06 -1.48
C THR A 24 -5.95 0.80 -0.67
N LEU A 25 -5.30 1.87 -0.19
CA LEU A 25 -4.07 1.80 0.60
C LEU A 25 -4.16 0.79 1.75
N ILE A 26 -5.22 0.84 2.55
CA ILE A 26 -5.41 -0.08 3.68
C ILE A 26 -5.67 -1.52 3.22
N SER A 27 -6.45 -1.72 2.15
CA SER A 27 -6.73 -3.06 1.63
C SER A 27 -5.49 -3.73 1.03
N SER A 28 -4.54 -2.92 0.53
CA SER A 28 -3.28 -3.41 -0.03
C SER A 28 -2.47 -4.22 0.97
N GLY A 29 -2.58 -3.93 2.28
CA GLY A 29 -1.89 -4.67 3.35
C GLY A 29 -2.19 -6.17 3.39
N ARG A 30 -3.22 -6.65 2.69
CA ARG A 30 -3.50 -8.09 2.52
C ARG A 30 -2.58 -8.78 1.51
N LEU A 31 -1.85 -8.01 0.72
CA LEU A 31 -0.91 -8.50 -0.29
C LEU A 31 0.53 -8.59 0.24
N VAL A 32 0.73 -8.28 1.53
CA VAL A 32 2.02 -8.42 2.21
C VAL A 32 2.52 -9.86 2.04
N PRO A 33 3.76 -10.06 1.56
CA PRO A 33 4.36 -11.37 1.46
C PRO A 33 4.41 -12.06 2.82
N GLU A 34 4.25 -13.38 2.81
CA GLU A 34 4.44 -14.13 4.06
C GLU A 34 5.91 -14.11 4.46
N PRO A 35 6.22 -13.88 5.75
CA PRO A 35 7.58 -13.99 6.24
C PRO A 35 8.09 -15.42 6.03
N SER A 36 9.34 -15.56 5.60
CA SER A 36 10.04 -16.85 5.58
C SER A 36 11.38 -16.69 6.28
N GLU A 37 11.84 -17.77 6.94
CA GLU A 37 13.15 -17.78 7.61
C GLU A 37 14.31 -17.69 6.62
N ASP A 38 14.08 -18.10 5.37
CA ASP A 38 15.00 -17.92 4.26
C ASP A 38 14.74 -16.58 3.57
N ASP A 39 15.69 -15.63 3.68
CA ASP A 39 15.61 -14.31 3.04
C ASP A 39 15.46 -14.42 1.52
N GLU A 40 16.14 -15.37 0.86
CA GLU A 40 15.99 -15.58 -0.59
C GLU A 40 14.56 -15.99 -0.97
N VAL A 41 13.92 -16.83 -0.16
CA VAL A 41 12.52 -17.26 -0.36
C VAL A 41 11.59 -16.09 -0.10
N TYR A 42 11.89 -15.27 0.91
CA TYR A 42 11.12 -14.10 1.27
C TYR A 42 11.09 -13.10 0.11
N HIS A 43 12.26 -12.77 -0.44
CA HIS A 43 12.37 -11.89 -1.61
C HIS A 43 11.75 -12.48 -2.88
N LYS A 44 11.79 -13.80 -3.07
CA LYS A 44 11.12 -14.46 -4.19
C LYS A 44 9.59 -14.37 -4.10
N ASN A 45 9.05 -14.26 -2.89
CA ASN A 45 7.62 -14.15 -2.63
C ASN A 45 7.06 -12.73 -2.80
N TYR A 46 7.88 -11.71 -3.04
CA TYR A 46 7.41 -10.35 -3.40
C TYR A 46 6.84 -10.36 -4.82
N PRO A 47 5.51 -10.25 -5.00
CA PRO A 47 4.88 -10.40 -6.30
C PRO A 47 4.88 -9.11 -7.13
N PHE A 48 5.09 -7.95 -6.49
CA PHE A 48 5.01 -6.64 -7.13
C PHE A 48 6.33 -5.90 -7.06
N THR A 49 6.83 -5.51 -8.22
CA THR A 49 8.03 -4.68 -8.35
C THR A 49 7.68 -3.20 -8.50
N HIS A 50 6.42 -2.85 -8.76
CA HIS A 50 5.97 -1.47 -8.96
C HIS A 50 4.69 -1.22 -8.16
N ILE A 51 4.66 -0.10 -7.44
CA ILE A 51 3.50 0.40 -6.69
C ILE A 51 3.17 1.79 -7.20
N PHE A 52 1.91 1.99 -7.57
CA PHE A 52 1.37 3.29 -7.96
C PHE A 52 0.35 3.71 -6.91
N VAL A 53 0.55 4.88 -6.33
CA VAL A 53 -0.41 5.51 -5.41
C VAL A 53 -0.96 6.75 -6.10
N ASP A 54 -2.25 6.73 -6.43
CA ASP A 54 -2.96 7.88 -6.95
C ASP A 54 -3.63 8.67 -5.82
N GLU A 55 -3.89 9.95 -6.05
CA GLU A 55 -4.44 10.89 -5.05
C GLU A 55 -3.67 10.87 -3.71
N CYS A 56 -2.35 10.68 -3.75
CA CYS A 56 -1.54 10.48 -2.54
C CYS A 56 -1.60 11.67 -1.56
N GLY A 57 -1.88 12.88 -2.06
CA GLY A 57 -2.08 14.08 -1.23
C GLY A 57 -3.31 14.00 -0.32
N GLN A 58 -4.27 13.10 -0.60
CA GLN A 58 -5.45 12.87 0.24
C GLN A 58 -5.26 11.79 1.30
N ALA A 59 -4.12 11.09 1.31
CA ALA A 59 -3.86 10.00 2.23
C ALA A 59 -3.11 10.47 3.48
N GLN A 60 -3.44 9.91 4.64
CA GLN A 60 -2.62 10.10 5.83
C GLN A 60 -1.30 9.33 5.68
N GLU A 61 -0.24 9.83 6.31
CA GLU A 61 1.06 9.12 6.33
C GLU A 61 0.96 7.63 6.68
N PRO A 62 0.29 7.23 7.79
CA PRO A 62 0.18 5.82 8.14
C PRO A 62 -0.57 4.98 7.09
N GLU A 63 -1.50 5.56 6.34
CA GLU A 63 -2.24 4.83 5.30
C GLU A 63 -1.32 4.52 4.12
N SER A 64 -0.53 5.50 3.70
CA SER A 64 0.38 5.35 2.56
C SER A 64 1.58 4.47 2.86
N LEU A 65 1.97 4.36 4.14
CA LEU A 65 3.02 3.43 4.57
C LEU A 65 2.62 1.96 4.42
N VAL A 66 1.32 1.62 4.38
CA VAL A 66 0.87 0.22 4.24
C VAL A 66 1.45 -0.47 3.00
N PRO A 67 1.27 0.05 1.77
CA PRO A 67 1.88 -0.56 0.60
C PRO A 67 3.41 -0.37 0.55
N VAL A 68 3.93 0.75 1.05
CA VAL A 68 5.37 1.05 0.97
C VAL A 68 6.20 0.14 1.87
N ALA A 69 5.80 -0.05 3.12
CA ALA A 69 6.53 -0.89 4.07
C ALA A 69 6.21 -2.38 3.90
N GLY A 70 5.00 -2.71 3.47
CA GLY A 70 4.50 -4.08 3.46
C GLY A 70 4.61 -4.81 2.12
N ILE A 71 4.68 -4.09 1.00
CA ILE A 71 4.53 -4.69 -0.33
C ILE A 71 5.67 -4.29 -1.27
N LEU A 72 6.29 -3.13 -1.08
CA LEU A 72 7.39 -2.68 -1.93
C LEU A 72 8.57 -3.63 -1.77
N GLU A 73 9.03 -4.19 -2.89
CA GLU A 73 10.16 -5.10 -2.89
C GLU A 73 11.43 -4.40 -2.38
N PRO A 74 12.07 -4.87 -1.30
CA PRO A 74 13.37 -4.36 -0.90
C PRO A 74 14.47 -4.81 -1.90
N PRO A 75 15.59 -4.08 -2.01
CA PRO A 75 16.72 -4.49 -2.83
C PRO A 75 17.15 -5.94 -2.56
N CYS A 76 17.29 -6.74 -3.62
CA CYS A 76 17.67 -8.14 -3.51
C CYS A 76 18.54 -8.57 -4.72
N ALA A 77 19.09 -9.78 -4.70
CA ALA A 77 19.97 -10.26 -5.76
C ALA A 77 19.32 -10.24 -7.16
N ARG A 78 18.00 -10.50 -7.25
CA ARG A 78 17.24 -10.44 -8.52
C ARG A 78 16.85 -9.02 -8.95
N ASN A 79 16.78 -8.08 -8.00
CA ASN A 79 16.43 -6.70 -8.23
C ASN A 79 17.25 -5.79 -7.31
N PRO A 80 18.50 -5.46 -7.69
CA PRO A 80 19.41 -4.68 -6.84
C PRO A 80 18.92 -3.26 -6.56
N GLY A 81 18.01 -2.72 -7.39
CA GLY A 81 17.40 -1.40 -7.19
C GLY A 81 16.16 -1.44 -6.30
N GLY A 82 15.66 -2.62 -5.94
CA GLY A 82 14.37 -2.78 -5.26
C GLY A 82 13.18 -2.39 -6.13
N GLY A 83 11.99 -2.44 -5.53
CA GLY A 83 10.75 -2.05 -6.15
C GLY A 83 10.67 -0.54 -6.37
N GLN A 84 9.86 -0.14 -7.34
CA GLN A 84 9.61 1.26 -7.66
C GLN A 84 8.28 1.72 -7.05
N LEU A 85 8.32 2.88 -6.41
CA LEU A 85 7.14 3.58 -5.89
C LEU A 85 6.90 4.82 -6.73
N VAL A 86 5.69 4.96 -7.26
CA VAL A 86 5.23 6.15 -7.99
C VAL A 86 4.08 6.76 -7.23
N LEU A 87 4.24 8.01 -6.81
CA LEU A 87 3.20 8.79 -6.13
C LEU A 87 2.66 9.83 -7.12
N ALA A 88 1.35 9.81 -7.31
CA ALA A 88 0.62 10.77 -8.12
C ALA A 88 -0.43 11.47 -7.24
N GLY A 89 -0.60 12.76 -7.46
CA GLY A 89 -1.53 13.59 -6.71
C GLY A 89 -1.26 15.07 -6.96
N ASP A 90 -2.20 15.91 -6.54
CA ASP A 90 -2.07 17.36 -6.61
C ASP A 90 -1.89 17.93 -5.18
N PRO A 91 -0.69 18.42 -4.82
CA PRO A 91 -0.43 18.99 -3.50
C PRO A 91 -1.28 20.21 -3.16
N LEU A 92 -1.91 20.84 -4.16
CA LEU A 92 -2.76 22.02 -3.98
C LEU A 92 -4.26 21.68 -3.86
N GLN A 93 -4.63 20.39 -3.88
CA GLN A 93 -5.99 19.92 -3.64
C GLN A 93 -6.24 19.58 -2.15
N LEU A 94 -7.34 18.88 -1.86
CA LEU A 94 -7.74 18.51 -0.51
C LEU A 94 -6.69 17.60 0.14
N GLY A 95 -6.41 17.84 1.43
CA GLY A 95 -5.62 16.94 2.25
C GLY A 95 -6.48 15.87 2.95
N PRO A 96 -5.85 14.88 3.60
CA PRO A 96 -6.53 13.85 4.38
C PRO A 96 -7.38 14.42 5.52
N VAL A 97 -8.45 13.70 5.85
CA VAL A 97 -9.35 14.05 6.96
C VAL A 97 -8.91 13.34 8.24
N CYS A 98 -8.45 14.11 9.23
CA CYS A 98 -8.17 13.60 10.58
C CYS A 98 -9.26 14.10 11.55
N ASN A 99 -10.06 13.20 12.14
CA ASN A 99 -11.15 13.63 13.03
C ASN A 99 -10.68 14.02 14.45
N SER A 100 -9.49 13.60 14.86
CA SER A 100 -8.97 13.88 16.20
C SER A 100 -8.26 15.24 16.22
N MET A 101 -8.85 16.20 16.93
CA MET A 101 -8.25 17.54 17.15
C MET A 101 -6.87 17.46 17.79
N ARG A 102 -6.65 16.51 18.72
CA ARG A 102 -5.33 16.29 19.32
C ARG A 102 -4.35 15.78 18.26
N ALA A 103 -4.75 14.79 17.46
CA ALA A 103 -3.87 14.27 16.42
C ALA A 103 -3.53 15.35 15.38
N GLN A 104 -4.48 16.20 14.99
CA GLN A 104 -4.22 17.36 14.12
C GLN A 104 -3.18 18.33 14.73
N GLN A 105 -3.24 18.60 16.04
CA GLN A 105 -2.28 19.49 16.71
C GLN A 105 -0.86 18.92 16.74
N TRP A 106 -0.71 17.62 17.06
CA TRP A 106 0.60 16.97 17.15
C TRP A 106 1.20 16.64 15.78
N LEU A 107 0.35 16.21 14.85
CA LEU A 107 0.76 15.95 13.48
C LEU A 107 0.87 17.24 12.67
N GLY A 108 0.60 18.43 13.20
CA GLY A 108 0.96 19.72 12.58
C GLY A 108 0.49 19.97 11.13
N GLY A 109 -0.44 19.19 10.58
CA GLY A 109 -0.73 19.21 9.14
C GLY A 109 0.23 18.39 8.27
N PHE A 110 0.96 17.42 8.84
CA PHE A 110 1.60 16.30 8.14
C PHE A 110 0.52 15.41 7.52
N ASN A 111 -0.13 15.97 6.49
CA ASN A 111 -0.61 15.21 5.36
C ASN A 111 0.61 14.52 4.75
N LEU A 112 0.44 13.38 4.08
CA LEU A 112 1.55 12.80 3.36
C LEU A 112 1.97 13.73 2.19
N CYS A 113 2.84 14.71 2.45
CA CYS A 113 3.69 15.32 1.44
C CYS A 113 4.97 14.48 1.36
N ILE A 114 4.88 13.27 0.81
CA ILE A 114 6.06 12.67 0.14
C ILE A 114 6.23 13.32 -1.26
N VAL A 115 5.29 14.16 -1.67
CA VAL A 115 5.38 15.06 -2.84
C VAL A 115 5.23 16.51 -2.43
#